data_AF-A0A7W0ZNM6-F1
#
_entry.id   AF-A0A7W0ZNM6-F1
#
_cell.length_a   1.000
_cell.length_b   1.000
_cell.length_c   1.000
_cell.angle_alpha   90.00
_cell.angle_beta   90.00
_cell.angle_gamma   90.00
#
_symmetry.space_group_name_H-M   'P 1'
#
loop_
_entity.id
_entity.type
_entity.pdbx_description
1 polymer ?
#
loop_
_entity_poly.entity_id
_entity_poly.type
_entity_poly.pdbx_seq_one_letter_code
_entity_poly.pdbx_strand_id
1 'polypeptide(L)' 'MDRRHHIDRTQDYVRGQLEGEASGHDWWHVHRVWRTAVAIARAEDADLYVVQL' A
#
# COMPACT_ATOMS: atom_id res chain seq x y z
N MET A 1 -6.09 -18.59 -3.18
CA MET A 1 -6.25 -17.13 -3.31
C MET A 1 -4.93 -16.57 -3.82
N ASP A 2 -4.96 -15.76 -4.88
CA ASP A 2 -3.76 -15.16 -5.45
C ASP A 2 -3.17 -14.08 -4.51
N ARG A 3 -1.85 -13.99 -4.38
CA ARG A 3 -1.17 -12.94 -3.59
C ARG A 3 -1.58 -11.54 -4.06
N ARG A 4 -1.79 -11.37 -5.37
CA ARG A 4 -2.27 -10.12 -5.97
C ARG A 4 -3.64 -9.74 -5.44
N HIS A 5 -4.55 -10.71 -5.31
CA HIS A 5 -5.89 -10.50 -4.79
C HIS A 5 -5.91 -9.98 -3.36
N HIS A 6 -4.98 -10.43 -2.50
CA HIS A 6 -4.88 -9.91 -1.14
C HIS A 6 -4.42 -8.45 -1.12
N ILE A 7 -3.41 -8.11 -1.94
CA ILE A 7 -2.91 -6.73 -2.05
C ILE A 7 -4.03 -5.80 -2.54
N ASP A 8 -4.75 -6.18 -3.60
CA ASP A 8 -5.83 -5.37 -4.15
C ASP A 8 -6.95 -5.16 -3.11
N ARG A 9 -7.32 -6.21 -2.36
CA ARG A 9 -8.32 -6.10 -1.30
C ARG A 9 -7.87 -5.22 -0.14
N THR A 10 -6.62 -5.33 0.28
CA THR A 10 -6.06 -4.46 1.33
C THR A 10 -6.04 -3.01 0.86
N GLN A 11 -5.66 -2.77 -0.41
CA GLN A 11 -5.65 -1.44 -0.99
C GLN A 11 -7.04 -0.79 -0.96
N ASP A 12 -8.07 -1.51 -1.41
CA ASP A 12 -9.45 -1.01 -1.43
C ASP A 12 -9.99 -0.79 -0.02
N TYR A 13 -9.66 -1.69 0.92
CA TYR A 13 -10.01 -1.53 2.33
C TYR A 13 -9.38 -0.26 2.93
N VAL A 14 -8.07 -0.08 2.78
CA VAL A 14 -7.33 1.08 3.32
C VAL A 14 -7.81 2.38 2.69
N ARG A 15 -8.08 2.40 1.37
CA ARG A 15 -8.67 3.55 0.70
C ARG A 15 -10.00 3.92 1.35
N GLY A 16 -10.91 2.96 1.53
CA GLY A 16 -12.21 3.22 2.16
C GLY A 16 -12.11 3.71 3.62
N GLN A 17 -11.06 3.35 4.35
CA GLN A 17 -10.85 3.84 5.72
C GLN A 17 -10.25 5.25 5.78
N LEU A 18 -9.46 5.65 4.79
CA LEU A 18 -8.68 6.90 4.82
C LEU A 18 -9.16 7.95 3.81
N GLU A 19 -10.16 7.64 3.00
CA GLU A 19 -10.78 8.59 2.08
C GLU A 19 -11.56 9.65 2.86
N GLY A 20 -11.20 10.92 2.67
CA GLY A 20 -11.81 12.05 3.38
C GLY A 20 -11.20 12.39 4.74
N GLU A 21 -10.11 11.72 5.14
CA GLU A 21 -9.32 12.07 6.32
C GLU A 21 -8.58 13.41 6.07
N ALA A 22 -8.56 14.33 7.05
CA ALA A 22 -8.08 15.71 6.88
C ALA A 22 -6.84 16.07 7.73
N SER A 23 -6.33 15.14 8.55
CA SER A 23 -5.11 15.32 9.35
C SER A 23 -3.82 15.22 8.52
N GLY A 24 -3.94 14.78 7.26
CA GLY A 24 -2.81 14.56 6.35
C GLY A 24 -2.33 13.10 6.32
N HIS A 25 -3.02 12.20 7.04
CA HIS A 25 -2.84 10.75 6.95
C HIS A 25 -3.93 10.12 6.06
N ASP A 26 -4.22 10.81 4.96
CA ASP A 26 -5.22 10.39 3.99
C ASP A 26 -4.74 9.22 3.13
N TRP A 27 -5.66 8.69 2.32
CA TRP A 27 -5.35 7.67 1.32
C TRP A 27 -4.13 8.04 0.46
N TRP A 28 -3.99 9.32 0.08
CA TRP A 28 -2.90 9.77 -0.78
C TRP A 28 -1.54 9.73 -0.10
N HIS A 29 -1.47 10.03 1.19
CA HIS A 29 -0.27 9.86 2.01
C HIS A 29 0.17 8.40 2.00
N VAL A 30 -0.71 7.48 2.39
CA VAL A 30 -0.39 6.04 2.48
C VAL A 30 -0.03 5.47 1.10
N HIS A 31 -0.76 5.86 0.04
CA HIS A 31 -0.48 5.43 -1.32
C HIS A 31 0.92 5.88 -1.80
N ARG A 32 1.36 7.11 -1.47
CA ARG A 32 2.72 7.56 -1.81
C ARG A 32 3.78 6.76 -1.05
N VAL A 33 3.58 6.53 0.25
CA VAL A 33 4.50 5.72 1.07
C VAL A 33 4.61 4.31 0.51
N TRP A 34 3.49 3.66 0.20
CA TRP A 34 3.44 2.33 -0.40
C TRP A 34 4.20 2.25 -1.73
N ARG A 35 3.99 3.22 -2.63
CA ARG A 35 4.72 3.27 -3.91
C ARG A 35 6.24 3.41 -3.72
N THR A 36 6.67 4.22 -2.78
CA THR A 36 8.09 4.38 -2.45
C THR A 36 8.66 3.10 -1.85
N ALA A 37 7.94 2.46 -0.92
CA ALA A 37 8.35 1.19 -0.32
C ALA A 37 8.50 0.08 -1.37
N VAL A 38 7.58 -0.01 -2.34
CA VAL A 38 7.69 -0.96 -3.47
C VAL A 38 8.91 -0.69 -4.33
N ALA A 39 9.23 0.58 -4.59
CA ALA A 39 10.42 0.93 -5.37
C ALA A 39 11.73 0.53 -4.65
N ILE A 40 11.81 0.80 -3.34
CA ILE A 40 12.95 0.40 -2.51
C ILE A 40 13.06 -1.12 -2.45
N ALA A 41 11.96 -1.82 -2.19
CA ALA A 41 11.94 -3.28 -2.10
C ALA A 41 12.42 -3.97 -3.39
N ARG A 42 12.12 -3.40 -4.56
CA ARG A 42 12.65 -3.89 -5.84
C ARG A 42 14.16 -3.68 -5.98
N ALA A 43 14.67 -2.57 -5.47
CA ALA A 43 16.11 -2.26 -5.52
C ALA A 43 16.91 -3.14 -4.55
N GLU A 44 16.34 -3.44 -3.40
CA GLU A 44 16.98 -4.19 -2.32
C GLU A 44 16.68 -5.71 -2.35
N ASP A 45 15.99 -6.21 -3.39
CA ASP A 45 15.55 -7.61 -3.53
C ASP A 45 14.75 -8.12 -2.30
N ALA A 46 13.93 -7.25 -1.71
CA ALA A 46 13.08 -7.58 -0.56
C ALA A 46 11.78 -8.28 -0.98
N ASP A 47 11.14 -8.99 -0.05
CA ASP A 47 9.87 -9.65 -0.30
C ASP A 47 8.74 -8.63 -0.57
N LEU A 48 8.42 -8.46 -1.85
CA LEU A 48 7.38 -7.55 -2.32
C LEU A 48 6.00 -7.87 -1.77
N TYR A 49 5.69 -9.13 -1.46
CA TYR A 49 4.39 -9.48 -0.92
C TYR A 49 4.23 -8.94 0.50
N VAL A 50 5.26 -9.09 1.33
CA VAL A 50 5.26 -8.56 2.70
C VAL A 50 5.26 -7.04 2.71
N VAL A 51 6.05 -6.40 1.84
CA VAL A 51 6.13 -4.92 1.77
C VAL A 51 4.81 -4.27 1.32
N GLN A 52 4.00 -4.98 0.53
CA GLN A 52 2.75 -4.45 -0.01
C GLN A 52 1.51 -4.73 0.86
N LEU A 53 1.65 -5.44 1.98
CA LEU A 53 0.57 -5.82 2.90
C LEU A 53 0.60 -5.03 4.21
#